data_AF-A0AAC9IC46-F1
#
_entry.id   AF-A0AAC9IC46-F1
#
_cell.length_a   1.000
_cell.length_b   1.000
_cell.length_c   1.000
_cell.angle_alpha   90.00
_cell.angle_beta   90.00
_cell.angle_gamma   90.00
#
_symmetry.space_group_name_H-M   'P 1'
#
loop_
_entity.id
_entity.type
_entity.pdbx_description
1 polymer ?
#
loop_
_entity_poly.entity_id
_entity_poly.type
_entity_poly.pdbx_seq_one_letter_code
_entity_poly.pdbx_strand_id
1 'polypeptide(L)'
;MRHRLAYAVAVSVLSAALATGSPSPASAVARFDPLSASDTVALLADCSRVTPNGRDYAEMHDLDLCGVQDTPEDRPLPTEAVGGEECGSLTLTTSGRGAGLVAVEWRVASRTGPILGMELDLTVSGRAGDTVHHFATAVGSPLASDGVVVPAGVGNARVTLSGTVETFTTTCTVASASARTFVR
;
A
#
# COMPACT_ATOMS: atom_id res chain seq x y z
N MET A 1 28.60 25.23 67.28
CA MET A 1 27.60 26.12 67.89
C MET A 1 27.77 27.54 67.36
N ARG A 2 26.97 27.97 66.38
CA ARG A 2 26.77 29.39 66.02
C ARG A 2 25.33 29.55 65.53
N HIS A 3 24.48 30.07 66.41
CA HIS A 3 23.15 30.58 66.09
C HIS A 3 23.27 31.98 65.50
N ARG A 4 22.55 32.27 64.41
CA ARG A 4 21.96 33.58 64.13
C ARG A 4 20.62 33.42 63.40
N LEU A 5 19.55 33.43 64.19
CA LEU A 5 18.29 34.15 63.92
C LEU A 5 18.62 35.61 63.57
N ALA A 6 17.87 36.42 62.86
CA ALA A 6 16.60 36.35 62.14
C ALA A 6 16.51 37.66 61.33
N TYR A 7 15.74 37.72 60.25
CA TYR A 7 14.98 38.95 59.93
C TYR A 7 13.71 38.54 59.19
N ALA A 8 12.59 38.75 59.87
CA ALA A 8 11.25 38.66 59.32
C ALA A 8 10.89 40.01 58.69
N VAL A 9 10.22 39.99 57.54
CA VAL A 9 9.30 41.05 57.12
C VAL A 9 8.04 40.38 56.57
N ALA A 10 6.90 40.76 57.16
CA ALA A 10 5.53 40.36 56.85
C ALA A 10 5.14 40.78 55.41
N VAL A 11 4.07 40.29 54.78
CA VAL A 11 2.65 40.60 55.06
C VAL A 11 1.76 39.56 54.35
N SER A 12 0.53 39.49 54.83
CA SER A 12 -0.46 38.43 54.85
C SER A 12 -1.60 38.54 53.82
N VAL A 13 -2.34 37.42 53.71
CA VAL A 13 -3.76 37.25 53.28
C VAL A 13 -4.09 37.39 51.79
N LEU A 14 -4.48 36.28 51.15
CA LEU A 14 -5.89 36.11 50.70
C LEU A 14 -6.19 34.65 50.36
N SER A 15 -7.15 34.10 51.10
CA SER A 15 -7.86 32.88 50.75
C SER A 15 -8.84 33.20 49.63
N ALA A 16 -8.69 32.55 48.47
CA ALA A 16 -9.78 32.40 47.51
C ALA A 16 -9.71 30.99 46.93
N ALA A 17 -10.59 30.14 47.43
CA ALA A 17 -10.90 28.87 46.83
C ALA A 17 -11.51 29.12 45.45
N LEU A 18 -10.86 28.62 44.40
CA LEU A 18 -11.55 28.19 43.18
C LEU A 18 -10.96 26.86 42.76
N ALA A 19 -11.82 25.85 42.81
CA ALA A 19 -11.60 24.56 42.20
C ALA A 19 -11.42 24.72 40.69
N THR A 20 -10.27 24.33 40.17
CA THR A 20 -10.14 23.72 38.84
C THR A 20 -8.90 22.82 38.86
N GLY A 21 -9.07 21.60 38.36
CA GLY A 21 -8.12 20.51 38.54
C GLY A 21 -6.70 20.83 38.12
N SER A 22 -5.77 20.17 38.79
CA SER A 22 -4.37 20.06 38.38
C SER A 22 -4.27 19.86 36.87
N PRO A 23 -3.59 20.72 36.10
CA PRO A 23 -3.11 20.28 34.81
C PRO A 23 -2.03 19.24 35.13
N SER A 24 -2.43 17.97 35.11
CA SER A 24 -1.51 16.86 34.85
C SER A 24 -0.57 17.34 33.75
N PRO A 25 0.76 17.20 33.87
CA PRO A 25 1.65 17.58 32.79
C PRO A 25 1.08 16.90 31.55
N ALA A 26 0.59 17.74 30.62
CA ALA A 26 0.08 17.24 29.37
C ALA A 26 1.24 16.43 28.85
N SER A 27 1.07 15.10 28.82
CA SER A 27 1.91 14.21 28.04
C SER A 27 2.11 14.98 26.76
N ALA A 28 3.36 15.40 26.52
CA ALA A 28 3.72 15.91 25.23
C ALA A 28 3.31 14.77 24.32
N VAL A 29 2.14 14.92 23.69
CA VAL A 29 1.79 14.20 22.50
C VAL A 29 2.95 14.61 21.62
N ALA A 30 3.96 13.74 21.55
CA ALA A 30 4.87 13.71 20.44
C ALA A 30 3.90 13.65 19.27
N ARG A 31 3.63 14.83 18.69
CA ARG A 31 3.11 14.92 17.35
C ARG A 31 4.21 14.23 16.56
N PHE A 32 4.02 12.94 16.34
CA PHE A 32 4.55 12.27 15.18
C PHE A 32 3.98 13.09 14.03
N ASP A 33 4.73 14.10 13.64
CA ASP A 33 4.64 14.72 12.33
C ASP A 33 4.52 13.55 11.35
N PRO A 34 3.51 13.47 10.46
CA PRO A 34 3.36 12.34 9.56
C PRO A 34 4.49 12.43 8.51
N LEU A 35 5.69 12.01 8.90
CA LEU A 35 6.95 12.18 8.17
C LEU A 35 7.18 11.10 7.12
N SER A 36 6.24 10.17 6.97
CA SER A 36 6.15 9.21 5.88
C SER A 36 4.87 9.49 5.09
N ALA A 37 5.00 10.26 4.01
CA ALA A 37 3.92 10.32 3.03
C ALA A 37 3.77 8.92 2.44
N SER A 38 2.63 8.30 2.73
CA SER A 38 2.21 7.03 2.13
C SER A 38 1.25 7.34 1.00
N ASP A 39 1.50 6.78 -0.17
CA ASP A 39 0.61 6.87 -1.33
C ASP A 39 0.16 5.48 -1.74
N THR A 40 -1.13 5.31 -2.02
CA THR A 40 -1.72 4.04 -2.43
C THR A 40 -2.45 4.23 -3.75
N VAL A 41 -2.06 3.46 -4.76
CA VAL A 41 -2.64 3.51 -6.10
C VAL A 41 -3.23 2.16 -6.48
N ALA A 42 -4.44 2.19 -7.06
CA ALA A 42 -5.02 1.02 -7.70
C ALA A 42 -4.31 0.77 -9.05
N LEU A 43 -3.97 -0.48 -9.34
CA LEU A 43 -3.36 -0.85 -10.61
C LEU A 43 -4.41 -1.40 -11.57
N LEU A 44 -4.26 -1.03 -12.84
CA LEU A 44 -5.06 -1.57 -13.92
C LEU A 44 -4.44 -2.88 -14.40
N ALA A 45 -5.26 -3.92 -14.45
CA ALA A 45 -4.87 -5.23 -14.95
C ALA A 45 -5.77 -5.61 -16.13
N ASP A 46 -5.15 -6.02 -17.22
CA ASP A 46 -5.82 -6.54 -18.40
C ASP A 46 -5.98 -8.06 -18.26
N CYS A 47 -7.21 -8.49 -17.96
CA CYS A 47 -7.58 -9.89 -17.81
C CYS A 47 -8.19 -10.49 -19.09
N SER A 48 -7.85 -9.94 -20.26
CA SER A 48 -8.39 -10.35 -21.57
C SER A 48 -8.12 -11.81 -21.97
N ARG A 49 -7.33 -12.56 -21.20
CA ARG A 49 -6.98 -13.96 -21.49
C ARG A 49 -7.64 -14.91 -20.50
N VAL A 50 -8.64 -15.64 -20.98
CA VAL A 50 -9.28 -16.75 -20.28
C VAL A 50 -8.47 -18.03 -20.53
N THR A 51 -8.24 -18.83 -19.50
CA THR A 51 -7.58 -20.14 -19.68
C THR A 51 -8.54 -21.13 -20.33
N PRO A 52 -8.06 -22.15 -21.09
CA PRO A 52 -8.95 -23.13 -21.73
C PRO A 52 -9.92 -23.83 -20.76
N ASN A 53 -9.48 -24.08 -19.52
CA ASN A 53 -10.30 -24.70 -18.48
C ASN A 53 -11.17 -23.68 -17.71
N GLY A 54 -10.88 -22.39 -17.84
CA GLY A 54 -11.49 -21.32 -17.07
C GLY A 54 -12.93 -21.02 -17.48
N ARG A 55 -13.26 -21.19 -18.76
CA ARG A 55 -14.62 -20.95 -19.29
C ARG A 55 -15.61 -22.00 -18.78
N ASP A 56 -15.31 -23.28 -18.98
CA ASP A 56 -16.17 -24.40 -18.53
C ASP A 56 -16.38 -24.37 -17.01
N TYR A 57 -15.33 -24.04 -16.25
CA TYR A 57 -15.42 -23.90 -14.81
C TYR A 57 -16.27 -22.70 -14.40
N ALA A 58 -16.11 -21.55 -15.06
CA ALA A 58 -16.92 -20.38 -14.78
C ALA A 58 -18.40 -20.62 -15.09
N GLU A 59 -18.72 -21.31 -16.19
CA GLU A 59 -20.08 -21.71 -16.54
C GLU A 59 -20.67 -22.69 -15.50
N MET A 60 -19.90 -23.70 -15.10
CA MET A 60 -20.34 -24.70 -14.12
C MET A 60 -20.62 -24.10 -12.73
N HIS A 61 -19.92 -23.01 -12.38
CA HIS A 61 -19.97 -22.40 -11.05
C HIS A 61 -20.63 -21.01 -11.01
N ASP A 62 -21.25 -20.59 -12.11
CA ASP A 62 -21.92 -19.27 -12.24
C ASP A 62 -20.98 -18.11 -11.84
N LEU A 63 -19.74 -18.16 -12.33
CA LEU A 63 -18.72 -17.13 -12.08
C LEU A 63 -18.68 -16.13 -13.22
N ASP A 64 -18.69 -14.84 -12.89
CA ASP A 64 -18.50 -13.77 -13.86
C ASP A 64 -17.10 -13.84 -14.49
N LEU A 65 -17.06 -13.96 -15.82
CA LEU A 65 -15.83 -13.84 -16.59
C LEU A 65 -15.57 -12.38 -16.95
N CYS A 66 -14.46 -11.88 -16.45
CA CYS A 66 -13.96 -10.53 -16.68
C CYS A 66 -13.83 -10.14 -18.15
N GLY A 67 -14.61 -9.15 -18.60
CA GLY A 67 -14.52 -8.61 -19.97
C GLY A 67 -15.06 -9.55 -21.06
N VAL A 68 -15.74 -10.64 -20.69
CA VAL A 68 -16.12 -11.73 -21.64
C VAL A 68 -17.58 -11.71 -22.07
N GLN A 69 -18.48 -11.02 -21.36
CA GLN A 69 -19.93 -11.27 -21.54
C GLN A 69 -20.44 -11.12 -22.98
N ASP A 70 -19.77 -10.37 -23.86
CA ASP A 70 -20.16 -10.22 -25.27
C ASP A 70 -19.06 -10.62 -26.30
N THR A 71 -17.96 -11.28 -25.90
CA THR A 71 -16.86 -11.58 -26.84
C THR A 71 -16.83 -13.05 -27.28
N PRO A 72 -16.99 -13.33 -28.59
CA PRO A 72 -16.85 -14.67 -29.17
C PRO A 72 -15.47 -15.31 -28.89
N GLU A 73 -15.42 -16.64 -28.77
CA GLU A 73 -14.22 -17.41 -28.41
C GLU A 73 -13.02 -17.20 -29.35
N ASP A 74 -13.28 -16.79 -30.59
CA ASP A 74 -12.31 -16.54 -31.64
C ASP A 74 -11.75 -15.10 -31.64
N ARG A 75 -12.18 -14.23 -30.72
CA ARG A 75 -11.75 -12.82 -30.66
C ARG A 75 -11.09 -12.45 -29.33
N PRO A 76 -10.02 -11.64 -29.36
CA PRO A 76 -9.46 -11.07 -28.14
C PRO A 76 -10.48 -10.15 -27.46
N LEU A 77 -10.54 -10.22 -26.12
CA LEU A 77 -11.47 -9.41 -25.32
C LEU A 77 -11.14 -7.91 -25.50
N PRO A 78 -12.15 -7.04 -25.70
CA PRO A 78 -11.92 -5.62 -25.83
C PRO A 78 -11.33 -5.05 -24.54
N THR A 79 -10.15 -4.45 -24.64
CA THR A 79 -9.30 -3.98 -23.53
C THR A 79 -9.86 -2.78 -22.75
N GLU A 80 -11.04 -2.27 -23.12
CA GLU A 80 -11.56 -0.99 -22.63
C GLU A 80 -12.50 -1.11 -21.42
N ALA A 81 -12.88 -2.33 -21.00
CA ALA A 81 -13.82 -2.56 -19.91
C ALA A 81 -13.24 -3.37 -18.72
N VAL A 82 -11.93 -3.52 -18.61
CA VAL A 82 -11.33 -4.23 -17.46
C VAL A 82 -10.93 -3.22 -16.39
N GLY A 83 -11.93 -2.62 -15.74
CA GLY A 83 -11.73 -2.00 -14.46
C GLY A 83 -11.28 -3.09 -13.50
N GLY A 84 -10.07 -3.00 -12.97
CA GLY A 84 -9.48 -4.03 -12.08
C GLY A 84 -10.38 -4.41 -10.91
N GLU A 85 -11.40 -3.60 -10.61
CA GLU A 85 -12.48 -3.89 -9.69
C GLU A 85 -13.24 -5.17 -10.09
N GLU A 86 -13.85 -5.31 -11.25
CA GLU A 86 -14.78 -6.45 -11.51
C GLU A 86 -14.10 -7.83 -11.34
N CYS A 87 -12.80 -7.93 -11.58
CA CYS A 87 -12.01 -9.15 -11.46
C CYS A 87 -11.33 -9.37 -10.10
N GLY A 88 -11.24 -8.31 -9.30
CA GLY A 88 -10.33 -8.31 -8.17
C GLY A 88 -9.97 -6.91 -7.70
N SER A 89 -8.77 -6.78 -7.15
CA SER A 89 -8.14 -5.49 -6.91
C SER A 89 -6.64 -5.71 -6.79
N LEU A 90 -5.85 -4.85 -7.43
CA LEU A 90 -4.42 -4.78 -7.21
C LEU A 90 -4.06 -3.38 -6.70
N THR A 91 -3.39 -3.31 -5.57
CA THR A 91 -2.98 -2.04 -4.96
C THR A 91 -1.48 -2.02 -4.73
N LEU A 92 -0.87 -0.87 -5.01
CA LEU A 92 0.52 -0.56 -4.70
C LEU A 92 0.54 0.55 -3.65
N THR A 93 1.19 0.30 -2.52
CA THR A 93 1.41 1.28 -1.46
C THR A 93 2.89 1.60 -1.38
N THR A 94 3.20 2.89 -1.34
CA THR A 94 4.58 3.39 -1.30
C THR A 94 4.73 4.36 -0.14
N SER A 95 5.83 4.26 0.60
CA SER A 95 6.13 5.17 1.71
C SER A 95 7.59 5.61 1.69
N GLY A 96 7.79 6.93 1.76
CA GLY A 96 9.11 7.51 1.94
C GLY A 96 9.56 7.34 3.38
N ARG A 97 10.77 6.82 3.59
CA ARG A 97 11.41 6.68 4.89
C ARG A 97 12.64 7.58 4.96
N GLY A 98 13.04 7.95 6.17
CA GLY A 98 14.30 8.67 6.37
C GLY A 98 15.51 7.85 5.89
N ALA A 99 16.63 8.54 5.68
CA ALA A 99 17.88 7.97 5.17
C ALA A 99 17.82 7.54 3.70
N GLY A 100 16.96 8.16 2.88
CA GLY A 100 16.95 7.88 1.44
C GLY A 100 16.32 6.54 1.04
N LEU A 101 15.39 6.02 1.85
CA LEU A 101 14.76 4.71 1.64
C LEU A 101 13.29 4.84 1.21
N VAL A 102 12.84 3.92 0.36
CA VAL A 102 11.42 3.74 0.02
C VAL A 102 10.99 2.36 0.47
N ALA A 103 9.88 2.27 1.18
CA ALA A 103 9.20 1.00 1.41
C ALA A 103 8.02 0.87 0.45
N VAL A 104 7.92 -0.29 -0.18
CA VAL A 104 6.87 -0.62 -1.14
C VAL A 104 6.17 -1.88 -0.68
N GLU A 105 4.85 -1.86 -0.70
CA GLU A 105 3.99 -2.99 -0.41
C GLU A 105 2.98 -3.13 -1.56
N TRP A 106 2.67 -4.36 -1.93
CA TRP A 106 1.64 -4.65 -2.92
C TRP A 106 0.66 -5.68 -2.38
N ARG A 107 -0.57 -5.63 -2.90
CA ARG A 107 -1.62 -6.58 -2.55
C ARG A 107 -2.49 -6.87 -3.77
N VAL A 108 -2.70 -8.15 -4.03
CA VAL A 108 -3.62 -8.68 -5.03
C VAL A 108 -4.79 -9.35 -4.30
N ALA A 109 -6.00 -9.07 -4.73
CA ALA A 109 -7.20 -9.83 -4.40
C ALA A 109 -7.88 -10.29 -5.69
N SER A 110 -8.29 -11.54 -5.74
CA SER A 110 -9.02 -12.14 -6.86
C SER A 110 -10.45 -12.42 -6.46
N ARG A 111 -11.42 -12.08 -7.33
CA ARG A 111 -12.83 -12.47 -7.17
C ARG A 111 -13.21 -13.72 -7.97
N THR A 112 -12.42 -14.07 -8.98
CA THR A 112 -12.76 -15.11 -9.97
C THR A 112 -12.17 -16.48 -9.65
N GLY A 113 -11.53 -16.63 -8.48
CA GLY A 113 -10.91 -17.88 -8.02
C GLY A 113 -9.56 -17.68 -7.34
N PRO A 114 -8.92 -18.76 -6.84
CA PRO A 114 -7.61 -18.68 -6.24
C PRO A 114 -6.54 -18.22 -7.24
N ILE A 115 -5.56 -17.48 -6.75
CA ILE A 115 -4.34 -17.11 -7.46
C ILE A 115 -3.43 -18.33 -7.49
N LEU A 116 -3.15 -18.82 -8.71
CA LEU A 116 -2.32 -20.00 -8.95
C LEU A 116 -0.84 -19.62 -9.07
N GLY A 117 -0.55 -18.47 -9.65
CA GLY A 117 0.80 -17.97 -9.85
C GLY A 117 0.83 -16.46 -10.04
N MET A 118 1.98 -15.86 -9.78
CA MET A 118 2.26 -14.46 -10.09
C MET A 118 3.72 -14.25 -10.38
N GLU A 119 3.99 -13.35 -11.31
CA GLU A 119 5.32 -12.82 -11.62
C GLU A 119 5.19 -11.30 -11.69
N LEU A 120 5.73 -10.60 -10.69
CA LEU A 120 5.65 -9.15 -10.60
C LEU A 120 7.05 -8.54 -10.51
N ASP A 121 7.31 -7.57 -11.36
CA ASP A 121 8.55 -6.78 -11.37
C ASP A 121 8.28 -5.39 -10.82
N LEU A 122 9.01 -5.05 -9.76
CA LEU A 122 9.01 -3.75 -9.13
C LEU A 122 10.30 -3.01 -9.48
N THR A 123 10.17 -1.87 -10.14
CA THR A 123 11.28 -0.95 -10.39
C THR A 123 11.15 0.29 -9.52
N VAL A 124 12.21 0.62 -8.78
CA VAL A 124 12.32 1.88 -8.04
C VAL A 124 13.46 2.70 -8.62
N SER A 125 13.09 3.87 -9.15
CA SER A 125 14.02 4.84 -9.75
C SER A 125 14.14 6.07 -8.87
N GLY A 126 15.35 6.40 -8.47
CA GLY A 126 15.64 7.57 -7.65
C GLY A 126 17.06 8.12 -7.86
N ARG A 127 17.50 9.00 -6.96
CA ARG A 127 18.87 9.54 -6.99
C ARG A 127 19.95 8.50 -6.68
N ALA A 128 19.60 7.44 -5.94
CA ALA A 128 20.51 6.32 -5.68
C ALA A 128 20.71 5.40 -6.90
N GLY A 129 19.95 5.60 -7.98
CA GLY A 129 19.91 4.73 -9.15
C GLY A 129 18.58 3.99 -9.26
N ASP A 130 18.56 2.99 -10.15
CA ASP A 130 17.42 2.11 -10.38
C ASP A 130 17.65 0.77 -9.69
N THR A 131 16.65 0.29 -8.95
CA THR A 131 16.64 -1.04 -8.36
C THR A 131 15.44 -1.81 -8.89
N VAL A 132 15.65 -3.07 -9.28
CA VAL A 132 14.59 -3.98 -9.72
C VAL A 132 14.46 -5.11 -8.72
N HIS A 133 13.23 -5.39 -8.29
CA HIS A 133 12.88 -6.52 -7.44
C HIS A 133 11.84 -7.37 -8.14
N HIS A 134 12.11 -8.67 -8.19
CA HIS A 134 11.22 -9.66 -8.77
C HIS A 134 10.50 -10.42 -7.66
N PHE A 135 9.18 -10.50 -7.76
CA PHE A 135 8.32 -11.29 -6.89
C PHE A 135 7.71 -12.43 -7.71
N ALA A 136 7.96 -13.66 -7.28
CA ALA A 136 7.30 -14.84 -7.82
C ALA A 136 6.71 -15.66 -6.67
N THR A 137 5.43 -16.00 -6.76
CA THR A 137 4.77 -16.80 -5.72
C THR A 137 3.63 -17.63 -6.32
N ALA A 138 3.48 -18.86 -5.83
CA ALA A 138 2.28 -19.67 -6.01
C ALA A 138 1.54 -19.73 -4.67
N VAL A 139 0.36 -19.11 -4.60
CA VAL A 139 -0.31 -18.86 -3.30
C VAL A 139 -1.45 -19.84 -3.06
N GLY A 140 -2.12 -20.33 -4.11
CA GLY A 140 -3.32 -21.16 -3.99
C GLY A 140 -4.45 -20.48 -3.20
N SER A 141 -4.49 -19.15 -3.22
CA SER A 141 -5.30 -18.30 -2.34
C SER A 141 -5.94 -17.17 -3.13
N PRO A 142 -7.15 -16.69 -2.77
CA PRO A 142 -7.75 -15.51 -3.40
C PRO A 142 -7.04 -14.19 -3.03
N LEU A 143 -6.10 -14.23 -2.08
CA LEU A 143 -5.37 -13.07 -1.57
C LEU A 143 -3.87 -13.34 -1.57
N ALA A 144 -3.10 -12.32 -1.96
CA ALA A 144 -1.65 -12.34 -1.95
C ALA A 144 -1.08 -10.95 -1.70
N SER A 145 0.05 -10.86 -1.00
CA SER A 145 0.72 -9.59 -0.71
C SER A 145 2.18 -9.83 -0.35
N ASP A 146 3.05 -8.90 -0.71
CA ASP A 146 4.44 -8.85 -0.28
C ASP A 146 4.95 -7.41 -0.32
N GLY A 147 6.21 -7.19 0.03
CA GLY A 147 6.83 -5.87 0.00
C GLY A 147 8.34 -5.90 0.12
N VAL A 148 8.95 -4.75 -0.15
CA VAL A 148 10.41 -4.58 -0.09
C VAL A 148 10.77 -3.16 0.33
N VAL A 149 11.94 -3.01 0.93
CA VAL A 149 12.53 -1.69 1.23
C VAL A 149 13.80 -1.52 0.41
N VAL A 150 13.90 -0.42 -0.31
CA VAL A 150 14.97 -0.17 -1.28
C VAL A 150 15.57 1.22 -1.13
N PRO A 151 16.87 1.38 -1.41
CA PRO A 151 17.49 2.69 -1.49
C PRO A 151 17.01 3.45 -2.73
N ALA A 152 16.55 4.69 -2.54
CA ALA A 152 16.17 5.61 -3.62
C ALA A 152 16.95 6.93 -3.57
N GLY A 153 17.65 7.21 -2.47
CA GLY A 153 18.30 8.49 -2.22
C GLY A 153 17.30 9.58 -1.83
N VAL A 154 17.80 10.80 -1.62
CA VAL A 154 16.97 11.95 -1.20
C VAL A 154 16.30 12.61 -2.40
N GLY A 155 15.00 12.90 -2.30
CA GLY A 155 14.20 13.56 -3.34
C GLY A 155 13.03 12.71 -3.82
N ASN A 156 12.61 12.91 -5.07
CA ASN A 156 11.51 12.13 -5.65
C ASN A 156 12.01 10.76 -6.13
N ALA A 157 11.33 9.71 -5.69
CA ALA A 157 11.44 8.37 -6.23
C ALA A 157 10.20 8.04 -7.07
N ARG A 158 10.40 7.32 -8.17
CA ARG A 158 9.34 6.71 -8.96
C ARG A 158 9.33 5.21 -8.70
N VAL A 159 8.18 4.69 -8.33
CA VAL A 159 7.96 3.26 -8.11
C VAL A 159 7.05 2.76 -9.21
N THR A 160 7.42 1.70 -9.91
CA THR A 160 6.62 1.11 -10.98
C THR A 160 6.48 -0.38 -10.74
N LEU A 161 5.26 -0.89 -10.75
CA LEU A 161 4.96 -2.32 -10.67
C LEU A 161 4.30 -2.78 -11.98
N SER A 162 4.75 -3.91 -12.51
CA SER A 162 4.20 -4.55 -13.71
C SER A 162 4.36 -6.07 -13.61
N GLY A 163 3.63 -6.82 -14.43
CA GLY A 163 3.82 -8.27 -14.50
C GLY A 163 2.53 -9.02 -14.83
N THR A 164 2.42 -10.25 -14.34
CA THR A 164 1.29 -11.14 -14.58
C THR A 164 0.77 -11.76 -13.29
N VAL A 165 -0.53 -11.99 -13.26
CA VAL A 165 -1.23 -12.73 -12.21
C VAL A 165 -2.07 -13.80 -12.88
N GLU A 166 -1.82 -15.05 -12.52
CA GLU A 166 -2.59 -16.20 -12.97
C GLU A 166 -3.58 -16.61 -11.89
N THR A 167 -4.85 -16.64 -12.25
CA THR A 167 -5.93 -17.19 -11.44
C THR A 167 -6.41 -18.50 -12.06
N PHE A 168 -7.30 -19.19 -11.36
CA PHE A 168 -7.93 -20.40 -11.89
C PHE A 168 -8.65 -20.19 -13.23
N THR A 169 -9.28 -19.03 -13.42
CA THR A 169 -10.15 -18.75 -14.57
C THR A 169 -9.48 -17.87 -15.64
N THR A 170 -8.56 -16.99 -15.24
CA THR A 170 -7.97 -15.97 -16.13
C THR A 170 -6.50 -15.73 -15.85
N THR A 171 -5.78 -15.25 -16.86
CA THR A 171 -4.45 -14.65 -16.68
C THR A 171 -4.57 -13.14 -16.92
N CYS A 172 -4.20 -12.36 -15.90
CA CYS A 172 -4.23 -10.91 -15.94
C CYS A 172 -2.81 -10.35 -16.13
N THR A 173 -2.65 -9.43 -17.10
CA THR A 173 -1.43 -8.65 -17.29
C THR A 173 -1.57 -7.31 -16.58
N VAL A 174 -0.71 -7.04 -15.61
CA VAL A 174 -0.66 -5.75 -14.92
C VAL A 174 0.12 -4.78 -15.80
N ALA A 175 -0.60 -3.87 -16.45
CA ALA A 175 0.01 -2.77 -17.19
C ALA A 175 0.88 -1.95 -16.23
N SER A 176 2.02 -1.43 -16.70
CA SER A 176 2.96 -0.70 -15.84
C SER A 176 2.25 0.43 -15.10
N ALA A 177 2.13 0.28 -13.79
CA ALA A 177 1.48 1.26 -12.94
C ALA A 177 2.52 1.91 -12.04
N SER A 178 2.54 3.24 -12.00
CA SER A 178 3.61 3.99 -11.32
C SER A 178 3.09 4.96 -10.28
N ALA A 179 3.66 4.90 -9.07
CA ALA A 179 3.49 5.86 -8.00
C ALA A 179 4.72 6.77 -7.88
N ARG A 180 4.54 7.94 -7.26
CA ARG A 180 5.64 8.85 -6.93
C ARG A 180 5.68 9.07 -5.43
N THR A 181 6.87 8.98 -4.87
CA THR A 181 7.07 9.09 -3.42
C THR A 181 8.20 10.07 -3.14
N PHE A 182 7.98 10.97 -2.19
CA PHE A 182 9.04 11.86 -1.73
C PHE A 182 9.83 11.22 -0.59
N VAL A 183 11.16 11.27 -0.70
CA VAL A 183 12.11 10.63 0.21
C VAL A 183 13.03 11.70 0.82
N ARG A 184 13.27 11.62 2.12
CA ARG A 184 14.04 12.60 2.90
C ARG A 184 15.41 12.06 3.32
#